data_AF-A0A239I7F0-F1
#
_entry.id   AF-A0A239I7F0-F1
#
_cell.length_a   1.000
_cell.length_b   1.000
_cell.length_c   1.000
_cell.angle_alpha   90.00
_cell.angle_beta   90.00
_cell.angle_gamma   90.00
#
_symmetry.space_group_name_H-M   'P 1'
#
loop_
_entity.id
_entity.type
_entity.pdbx_description
1 polymer ?
#
loop_
_entity_poly.entity_id
_entity_poly.type
_entity_poly.pdbx_seq_one_letter_code
_entity_poly.pdbx_strand_id
1 'polypeptide(L)' 'MAKKTVKETIHAKGMDIAIYTEDFQNEFISLTDIARYKSDEPKDVIKNWMRSKDTIEFLGLWEQLHNEKFKGRIRLL' A
#
# COMPACT_ATOMS: atom_id res chain seq x y z
N MET A 1 -14.73 -7.91 -13.45
CA MET A 1 -13.59 -7.58 -12.57
C MET A 1 -12.62 -6.77 -13.40
N ALA A 2 -12.31 -5.54 -13.00
CA ALA A 2 -11.40 -4.67 -13.75
C ALA A 2 -10.00 -5.32 -13.81
N LYS A 3 -9.42 -5.34 -15.01
CA LYS A 3 -8.12 -5.94 -15.26
C LYS A 3 -7.06 -4.95 -14.77
N LYS A 4 -6.47 -5.21 -13.60
CA LYS A 4 -5.36 -4.40 -13.08
C LYS A 4 -4.23 -4.40 -14.10
N THR A 5 -3.89 -3.23 -14.61
CA THR A 5 -2.86 -3.09 -15.65
C THR A 5 -1.58 -2.63 -14.97
N VAL A 6 -0.48 -3.34 -15.19
CA VAL A 6 0.84 -2.87 -14.74
C VAL A 6 1.19 -1.68 -15.63
N LYS A 7 1.29 -0.49 -15.03
CA LYS A 7 1.65 0.74 -15.73
C LYS A 7 3.15 0.81 -15.98
N GLU A 8 3.92 0.58 -14.92
CA GLU A 8 5.37 0.75 -14.91
C GLU A 8 5.98 -0.13 -13.82
N THR A 9 7.27 -0.38 -13.91
CA THR A 9 8.04 -1.07 -12.87
C THR A 9 9.16 -0.15 -12.41
N ILE A 10 9.19 0.16 -11.12
CA ILE A 10 10.27 0.93 -10.50
C ILE A 10 11.38 -0.05 -10.13
N HIS A 11 12.61 0.24 -10.56
CA HIS A 11 13.79 -0.48 -10.14
C HIS A 11 14.38 0.17 -8.88
N ALA A 12 14.12 -0.42 -7.71
CA ALA A 12 14.64 0.06 -6.44
C ALA A 12 15.60 -0.97 -5.83
N LYS A 13 16.87 -0.60 -5.65
CA LYS A 13 17.92 -1.47 -5.06
C LYS A 13 18.03 -2.86 -5.71
N GLY A 14 17.83 -2.96 -7.03
CA GLY A 14 17.88 -4.22 -7.78
C GLY A 14 16.60 -5.06 -7.73
N MET A 15 15.48 -4.47 -7.28
CA MET A 15 14.17 -5.11 -7.29
C MET A 15 13.17 -4.34 -8.15
N ASP A 16 12.26 -5.11 -8.74
CA ASP A 16 11.17 -4.64 -9.58
C ASP A 16 9.93 -4.41 -8.72
N ILE A 17 9.53 -3.16 -8.56
CA ILE A 17 8.30 -2.76 -7.87
C ILE A 17 7.27 -2.38 -8.93
N ALA A 18 6.24 -3.20 -9.10
CA ALA A 18 5.17 -2.92 -10.04
C ALA A 18 4.26 -1.78 -9.54
N ILE A 19 4.06 -0.79 -10.40
CA ILE A 19 3.02 0.23 -10.30
C ILE A 19 1.80 -0.27 -11.07
N TYR A 20 0.68 -0.41 -10.37
CA TYR A 20 -0.59 -0.81 -10.95
C TYR A 20 -1.47 0.41 -11.16
N THR A 21 -2.24 0.40 -12.23
CA THR A 21 -3.25 1.41 -12.49
C THR A 21 -4.54 0.77 -13.00
N GLU A 22 -5.67 1.38 -12.64
CA GLU A 22 -6.98 1.02 -13.18
C GLU A 22 -7.47 2.06 -14.21
N ASP A 23 -7.04 3.32 -14.10
CA ASP A 23 -7.53 4.46 -14.89
C ASP A 23 -6.47 5.55 -15.17
N PHE A 24 -5.18 5.28 -14.91
CA PHE A 24 -4.07 6.26 -14.97
C PHE A 24 -4.25 7.49 -14.06
N GLN A 25 -5.21 7.47 -13.13
CA GLN A 25 -5.43 8.50 -12.12
C GLN A 25 -5.15 7.96 -10.71
N ASN A 26 -5.54 6.72 -10.47
CA ASN A 26 -5.36 6.01 -9.22
C ASN A 26 -4.24 4.98 -9.39
N GLU A 27 -3.04 5.36 -8.97
CA GLU A 27 -1.85 4.53 -9.00
C GLU A 27 -1.63 3.84 -7.67
N PHE A 28 -1.28 2.55 -7.71
CA PHE A 28 -1.04 1.74 -6.53
C PHE A 28 0.31 1.06 -6.63
N ILE A 29 1.02 1.00 -5.51
CA ILE A 29 2.28 0.27 -5.38
C ILE A 29 2.02 -1.01 -4.58
N SER A 30 2.60 -2.13 -5.03
CA SER A 30 2.49 -3.42 -4.34
C SER A 30 3.34 -3.48 -3.07
N LEU A 31 2.69 -3.52 -1.91
CA LEU A 31 3.35 -3.74 -0.63
C LEU A 31 4.06 -5.10 -0.54
N THR A 32 3.59 -6.12 -1.26
CA THR A 32 4.21 -7.44 -1.25
C THR A 32 5.58 -7.40 -1.91
N ASP A 33 5.72 -6.64 -2.99
CA ASP A 33 6.99 -6.50 -3.71
C ASP A 33 8.01 -5.72 -2.87
N ILE A 34 7.56 -4.71 -2.12
CA ILE A 34 8.40 -4.01 -1.15
C ILE A 34 8.78 -4.93 0.02
N ALA A 35 7.84 -5.70 0.54
CA ALA A 35 8.07 -6.55 1.72
C ALA A 35 9.05 -7.71 1.44
N ARG A 36 9.11 -8.20 0.19
CA ARG A 36 10.09 -9.21 -0.25
C ARG A 36 11.54 -8.78 -0.03
N TYR A 37 11.84 -7.48 -0.01
CA TYR A 37 13.19 -7.00 0.31
C TYR A 37 13.59 -7.28 1.77
N LYS A 38 12.61 -7.28 2.69
CA LYS A 38 12.85 -7.38 4.12
C LYS A 38 12.85 -8.82 4.63
N SER A 39 12.13 -9.72 3.94
CA SER A 39 12.00 -11.14 4.31
C SER A 39 11.42 -11.95 3.16
N ASP A 40 11.77 -13.24 3.09
CA ASP A 40 11.11 -14.24 2.24
C ASP A 40 9.67 -14.55 2.67
N GLU A 41 9.28 -14.09 3.87
CA GLU A 41 7.91 -14.11 4.39
C GLU A 41 7.27 -12.71 4.36
N PRO A 42 6.95 -12.15 3.17
CA PRO A 42 6.47 -10.77 3.03
C PRO A 42 5.14 -10.52 3.73
N LYS A 43 4.32 -11.56 3.92
CA LYS A 43 3.03 -11.47 4.62
C LYS A 43 3.20 -11.03 6.07
N ASP A 44 4.19 -11.56 6.77
CA ASP A 44 4.41 -11.23 8.18
C ASP A 44 5.04 -9.85 8.35
N VAL A 45 5.90 -9.45 7.41
CA VAL A 45 6.43 -8.08 7.33
C VAL A 45 5.27 -7.08 7.19
N ILE A 46 4.35 -7.31 6.25
CA ILE A 46 3.19 -6.43 6.05
C ILE A 46 2.30 -6.42 7.30
N LYS A 47 2.00 -7.58 7.90
CA LYS A 47 1.23 -7.64 9.15
C LYS A 47 1.86 -6.78 10.24
N ASN A 48 3.19 -6.83 10.38
CA ASN A 48 3.91 -6.05 11.38
C ASN A 48 3.85 -4.55 11.10
N TRP A 49 4.00 -4.11 9.85
CA TRP A 49 3.82 -2.71 9.47
C TRP A 49 2.41 -2.22 9.82
N MET A 50 1.38 -2.96 9.40
CA MET A 50 -0.02 -2.61 9.60
C MET A 50 -0.47 -2.64 11.07
N ARG A 51 0.26 -3.36 11.94
CA ARG A 51 -0.01 -3.42 13.39
C ARG A 51 0.72 -2.36 14.21
N SER A 52 1.71 -1.69 13.62
CA SER A 52 2.48 -0.70 14.36
C SER A 52 1.59 0.50 14.71
N LYS A 53 1.69 0.99 15.96
CA LYS A 53 0.91 2.12 16.44
C LYS A 53 1.08 3.34 15.52
N ASP A 54 2.32 3.62 15.13
CA ASP A 54 2.66 4.75 14.27
C ASP A 54 1.98 4.65 12.89
N THR A 55 1.93 3.45 12.28
CA THR A 55 1.22 3.25 11.00
C THR A 55 -0.28 3.43 11.17
N ILE A 56 -0.87 2.90 12.24
CA ILE A 56 -2.31 3.04 12.52
C ILE A 56 -2.67 4.52 12.75
N GLU A 57 -1.88 5.24 13.54
CA GLU A 57 -2.09 6.68 13.80
C GLU A 57 -1.94 7.51 12.53
N PHE A 58 -0.91 7.23 11.72
CA PHE A 58 -0.71 7.91 10.44
C PHE A 58 -1.89 7.70 9.49
N LEU A 59 -2.35 6.46 9.32
CA LEU A 59 -3.50 6.14 8.48
C LEU A 59 -4.79 6.78 9.00
N GLY A 60 -4.98 6.82 10.32
CA GLY A 60 -6.11 7.50 10.95
C GLY A 60 -6.12 9.01 10.69
N LEU A 61 -4.96 9.66 10.84
CA LEU A 61 -4.80 11.09 10.53
C LEU A 61 -5.04 11.36 9.03
N TRP A 62 -4.47 10.52 8.16
CA TRP A 62 -4.64 10.66 6.72
C TRP A 62 -6.13 10.58 6.33
N GLU A 63 -6.87 9.62 6.88
CA GLU A 63 -8.33 9.51 6.68
C GLU A 63 -9.07 10.76 7.20
N GLN A 64 -8.67 11.31 8.35
CA GLN A 64 -9.27 12.55 8.85
C GLN A 64 -9.06 13.74 7.90
N LEU A 65 -7.90 13.81 7.25
CA LEU A 65 -7.55 14.90 6.34
C LEU A 65 -8.18 14.77 4.96
N HIS A 66 -8.32 13.53 4.45
CA HIS A 66 -8.69 13.28 3.05
C HIS A 66 -10.06 12.64 2.86
N ASN A 67 -10.72 12.20 3.94
CA ASN A 67 -12.06 11.61 3.90
C ASN A 67 -13.00 12.38 4.84
N GLU A 68 -13.72 13.36 4.29
CA GLU A 68 -14.68 14.20 5.03
C GLU A 68 -15.77 13.39 5.77
N LYS A 69 -16.00 12.13 5.39
CA LYS A 69 -16.98 11.24 6.01
C LYS A 69 -16.37 10.28 7.04
N PHE A 70 -15.12 10.48 7.43
CA PHE A 70 -14.42 9.59 8.35
C PHE A 70 -15.09 9.58 9.74
N LYS A 71 -15.40 8.38 10.25
CA LYS A 71 -16.08 8.17 11.54
C LYS A 71 -15.20 7.47 12.59
N GLY A 72 -13.87 7.55 12.46
CA GLY A 72 -12.93 6.90 13.38
C GLY A 72 -12.63 5.43 13.06
N ARG A 73 -13.09 4.90 11.92
CA ARG A 73 -12.76 3.55 11.43
C ARG A 73 -11.98 3.66 10.12
N ILE A 74 -10.70 3.28 10.16
CA ILE A 74 -9.82 3.23 8.99
C ILE A 74 -10.39 2.18 8.01
N ARG A 75 -10.59 2.57 6.75
CA ARG A 75 -11.00 1.63 5.71
C ARG A 75 -9.76 1.16 4.97
N LEU A 76 -9.47 -0.12 5.11
CA LEU A 76 -8.38 -0.78 4.37
C LEU A 76 -8.96 -1.65 3.26
N LEU A 77 -9.83 -1.10 2.41
CA LEU A 77 -10.33 -1.74 1.17
C LEU A 77 -10.79 -0.68 0.17
#